data_AF-A0A7G1P6H2-F1
#
_entry.id   AF-A0A7G1P6H2-F1
#
_cell.length_a   1.000
_cell.length_b   1.000
_cell.length_c   1.000
_cell.angle_alpha   90.00
_cell.angle_beta   90.00
_cell.angle_gamma   90.00
#
_symmetry.space_group_name_H-M   'P 1'
#
loop_
_entity.id
_entity.type
_entity.pdbx_description
1 polymer ?
#
loop_
_entity_poly.entity_id
_entity_poly.type
_entity_poly.pdbx_seq_one_letter_code
_entity_poly.pdbx_strand_id
1 'polypeptide(L)'
;MRTGTTATMTVGLLLVVLTVCGNSDHEGKSVETPETKEFSRAPAYTVMNKIEISGAGSVDLVIPTATADSAKSAIYDYAKTIDGPLNYGINVIRNKADNGIEDDVCHGEWVKDEQAAQVHMGGRVTSDTWPAIGMYCSGPKG
;
A
#
# COMPACT_ATOMS: atom_id res chain seq x y z
N MET A 1 -22.39 42.83 5.99
CA MET A 1 -21.54 42.94 7.20
C MET A 1 -20.86 41.57 7.36
N ARG A 2 -19.64 41.33 6.87
CA ARG A 2 -18.33 41.48 7.56
C ARG A 2 -18.46 41.17 9.06
N THR A 3 -17.91 40.09 9.60
CA THR A 3 -16.48 39.73 9.81
C THR A 3 -16.44 38.25 10.28
N GLY A 4 -15.50 37.33 10.02
CA GLY A 4 -14.06 37.39 9.74
C GLY A 4 -13.29 36.95 11.00
N THR A 5 -12.66 35.76 11.01
CA THR A 5 -11.43 35.46 11.78
C THR A 5 -10.85 34.09 11.41
N THR A 6 -9.72 34.12 10.71
CA THR A 6 -8.80 33.01 10.44
C THR A 6 -7.71 33.05 11.51
N ALA A 7 -7.41 31.95 12.19
CA ALA A 7 -6.31 31.87 13.15
C ALA A 7 -5.24 30.89 12.65
N THR A 8 -4.18 31.44 12.08
CA THR A 8 -2.90 30.77 11.84
C THR A 8 -2.08 30.80 13.13
N MET A 9 -1.76 29.65 13.70
CA MET A 9 -0.76 29.53 14.76
C MET A 9 0.57 29.06 14.18
N THR A 10 1.52 29.99 14.16
CA THR A 10 2.93 29.79 13.85
C THR A 10 3.70 29.71 15.17
N VAL A 11 4.33 28.58 15.46
CA VAL A 11 5.41 28.44 16.46
C VAL A 11 6.37 27.41 15.87
N GLY A 12 7.65 27.65 15.62
CA GLY A 12 8.55 28.61 16.23
C GLY A 12 9.67 27.86 16.96
N LEU A 13 10.65 27.37 16.19
CA LEU A 13 12.07 27.19 16.49
C LEU A 13 12.51 26.75 17.91
N LEU A 14 13.16 25.58 18.01
CA LEU A 14 14.17 25.30 19.05
C LEU A 14 15.29 24.41 18.47
N LEU A 15 16.40 25.06 18.14
CA LEU A 15 17.72 24.45 17.92
C LEU A 15 18.30 24.08 19.30
N VAL A 16 18.61 22.81 19.52
CA VAL A 16 19.48 22.38 20.63
C VAL A 16 20.69 21.69 20.01
N VAL A 17 21.82 22.39 20.04
CA VAL A 17 23.14 21.85 19.71
C VAL A 17 23.85 21.59 21.04
N LEU A 18 24.11 20.32 21.37
CA LEU A 18 25.00 19.96 22.47
C LEU A 18 26.16 19.14 21.91
N THR A 19 27.28 19.83 21.73
CA THR A 19 28.62 19.25 21.59
C THR A 19 29.10 18.78 22.97
N VAL A 20 29.18 17.47 23.17
CA VAL A 20 29.98 16.84 24.23
C VAL A 20 31.12 16.09 23.57
N CYS A 21 32.34 16.62 23.74
CA CYS A 21 33.58 15.91 23.53
C CYS A 21 33.98 15.25 24.85
N GLY A 22 33.92 13.92 24.91
CA GLY A 22 34.45 13.10 26.01
C GLY A 22 35.25 11.95 25.40
N ASN A 23 36.51 11.86 25.80
CA ASN A 23 37.60 11.07 25.22
C ASN A 23 37.68 9.63 25.80
N SER A 24 38.07 8.66 24.97
CA SER A 24 38.54 7.28 25.28
C SER A 24 37.46 6.29 25.77
N ASP A 25 37.23 5.08 25.24
CA ASP A 25 38.06 4.09 24.55
C ASP A 25 37.25 3.23 23.54
N HIS A 26 37.99 2.65 22.60
CA HIS A 26 37.72 1.53 21.68
C HIS A 26 36.36 0.80 21.76
N GLU A 27 35.57 0.86 20.68
CA GLU A 27 35.20 -0.27 19.81
C GLU A 27 34.18 0.21 18.76
N GLY A 28 34.39 -0.18 17.50
CA GLY A 28 33.72 0.39 16.33
C GLY A 28 32.20 0.30 16.37
N LYS A 29 31.54 1.40 16.76
CA LYS A 29 30.13 1.62 16.44
C LYS A 29 30.04 1.82 14.92
N SER A 30 29.63 0.77 14.24
CA SER A 30 29.11 0.86 12.88
C SER A 30 28.06 1.97 12.89
N VAL A 31 28.38 3.07 12.24
CA VAL A 31 27.42 4.12 11.94
C VAL A 31 26.41 3.45 11.04
N GLU A 32 25.24 3.11 11.58
CA GLU A 32 24.08 2.76 10.77
C GLU A 32 23.80 3.98 9.91
N THR A 33 24.33 3.93 8.68
CA THR A 33 23.92 4.78 7.57
C THR A 33 22.39 4.80 7.62
N PRO A 34 21.74 5.98 7.61
CA PRO A 34 20.29 6.03 7.54
C PRO A 34 19.88 5.22 6.32
N GLU A 35 19.19 4.10 6.54
CA GLU A 35 18.57 3.36 5.46
C GLU A 35 17.67 4.37 4.76
N THR A 36 18.17 4.86 3.62
CA THR A 36 17.34 5.58 2.68
C THR A 36 16.31 4.55 2.30
N LYS A 37 15.12 4.64 2.88
CA LYS A 37 13.96 3.87 2.45
C LYS A 37 13.82 4.19 0.97
N GLU A 38 14.37 3.33 0.13
CA GLU A 38 14.02 3.29 -1.27
C GLU A 38 12.50 3.23 -1.25
N PHE A 39 11.86 4.29 -1.72
CA PHE A 39 10.48 4.21 -2.14
C PHE A 39 10.49 3.20 -3.28
N SER A 40 10.36 1.93 -2.89
CA SER A 40 10.34 0.78 -3.77
C SER A 40 9.28 1.09 -4.81
N ARG A 41 9.73 1.37 -6.02
CA ARG A 41 8.84 1.48 -7.18
C ARG A 41 8.00 0.21 -7.15
N ALA A 42 6.68 0.35 -7.30
CA ALA A 42 5.79 -0.81 -7.39
C ALA A 42 6.38 -1.82 -8.39
N PRO A 43 6.41 -3.11 -8.06
CA PRO A 43 7.02 -4.11 -8.92
C PRO A 43 6.31 -4.10 -10.28
N ALA A 44 7.05 -4.40 -11.35
CA ALA A 44 6.43 -4.62 -12.65
C ALA A 44 5.51 -5.83 -12.56
N TYR A 45 4.28 -5.70 -13.06
CA TYR A 45 3.27 -6.75 -13.11
C TYR A 45 2.65 -6.83 -14.50
N THR A 46 2.17 -8.02 -14.86
CA THR A 46 1.35 -8.23 -16.06
C THR A 46 -0.11 -8.28 -15.65
N VAL A 47 -0.95 -7.48 -16.32
CA VAL A 47 -2.40 -7.47 -16.11
C VAL A 47 -3.03 -8.63 -16.89
N MET A 48 -3.79 -9.47 -16.20
CA MET A 48 -4.51 -10.62 -16.76
C MET A 48 -5.94 -10.70 -16.24
N ASN A 49 -6.79 -11.46 -16.95
CA ASN A 49 -8.16 -11.79 -16.55
C ASN A 49 -9.00 -10.60 -16.07
N LYS A 50 -8.80 -9.42 -16.67
CA LYS A 50 -9.53 -8.21 -16.32
C LYS A 50 -11.00 -8.34 -16.71
N ILE A 51 -11.89 -8.16 -15.75
CA ILE A 51 -13.35 -8.19 -15.94
C ILE A 51 -13.95 -6.95 -15.28
N GLU A 52 -14.77 -6.20 -16.01
CA GLU A 52 -15.50 -5.04 -15.48
C GLU A 52 -16.95 -5.13 -15.95
N ILE A 53 -17.89 -5.22 -15.01
CA ILE A 53 -19.31 -5.39 -15.29
C ILE A 53 -20.11 -4.57 -14.28
N SER A 54 -21.00 -3.70 -14.79
CA SER A 54 -22.03 -3.02 -14.00
C SER A 54 -21.55 -2.39 -12.69
N GLY A 55 -20.45 -1.64 -12.74
CA GLY A 55 -19.91 -0.94 -11.57
C GLY A 55 -19.10 -1.82 -10.62
N ALA A 56 -18.81 -3.06 -10.96
CA ALA A 56 -17.85 -3.90 -10.27
C ALA A 56 -16.73 -4.34 -11.22
N GLY A 57 -15.58 -4.73 -10.68
CA GLY A 57 -14.52 -5.32 -11.49
C GLY A 57 -13.59 -6.26 -10.73
N SER A 58 -12.76 -6.97 -11.49
CA SER A 58 -11.68 -7.79 -10.97
C SER A 58 -10.51 -7.85 -11.93
N VAL A 59 -9.32 -8.09 -11.41
CA VAL A 59 -8.10 -8.28 -12.19
C VAL A 59 -7.14 -9.24 -11.49
N ASP A 60 -6.34 -9.94 -12.29
CA ASP A 60 -5.17 -10.68 -11.80
C ASP A 60 -3.89 -9.95 -12.23
N LEU A 61 -3.01 -9.71 -11.26
CA LEU A 61 -1.69 -9.12 -11.46
C LEU A 61 -0.65 -10.22 -11.33
N VAL A 62 -0.01 -10.60 -12.43
CA VAL A 62 1.00 -11.66 -12.42
C VAL A 62 2.37 -11.06 -12.17
N ILE A 63 3.02 -11.50 -11.09
CA ILE A 63 4.39 -11.13 -10.71
C ILE A 63 5.17 -12.42 -10.44
N PRO A 64 6.15 -12.80 -11.29
CA PRO A 64 6.83 -14.10 -11.18
C PRO A 64 7.47 -14.40 -9.83
N THR A 65 8.00 -13.38 -9.15
CA THR A 65 8.69 -13.51 -7.86
C THR A 65 7.93 -12.80 -6.73
N ALA A 66 6.61 -12.67 -6.84
CA ALA A 66 5.79 -11.89 -5.92
C ALA A 66 6.04 -12.25 -4.44
N THR A 67 6.50 -11.34 -3.62
CA THR A 67 6.43 -11.45 -2.16
C THR A 67 5.12 -10.83 -1.65
N ALA A 68 4.76 -11.05 -0.40
CA ALA A 68 3.58 -10.37 0.18
C ALA A 68 3.70 -8.85 0.08
N ASP A 69 4.90 -8.28 0.28
CA ASP A 69 5.10 -6.84 0.23
C ASP A 69 5.10 -6.31 -1.20
N SER A 70 5.72 -7.02 -2.14
CA SER A 70 5.63 -6.63 -3.55
C SER A 70 4.18 -6.72 -4.06
N ALA A 71 3.43 -7.73 -3.61
CA ALA A 71 2.02 -7.91 -3.95
C ALA A 71 1.14 -6.77 -3.41
N LYS A 72 1.29 -6.40 -2.13
CA LYS A 72 0.59 -5.23 -1.57
C LYS A 72 0.90 -3.96 -2.36
N SER A 73 2.18 -3.73 -2.67
CA SER A 73 2.60 -2.56 -3.46
C SER A 73 1.97 -2.55 -4.85
N ALA A 74 1.89 -3.70 -5.52
CA ALA A 74 1.23 -3.82 -6.82
C ALA A 74 -0.27 -3.55 -6.75
N ILE A 75 -0.94 -4.07 -5.71
CA ILE A 75 -2.37 -3.82 -5.48
C ILE A 75 -2.62 -2.32 -5.29
N TYR A 76 -1.85 -1.66 -4.43
CA TYR A 76 -1.98 -0.21 -4.22
C TYR A 76 -1.66 0.59 -5.48
N ASP A 77 -0.72 0.14 -6.29
CA ASP A 77 -0.37 0.82 -7.53
C ASP A 77 -1.48 0.71 -8.58
N TYR A 78 -1.95 -0.52 -8.84
CA TYR A 78 -3.05 -0.75 -9.77
C TYR A 78 -4.33 -0.03 -9.33
N ALA A 79 -4.61 0.02 -8.02
CA ALA A 79 -5.78 0.69 -7.47
C ALA A 79 -5.88 2.18 -7.83
N LYS A 80 -4.75 2.87 -8.06
CA LYS A 80 -4.75 4.28 -8.51
C LYS A 80 -5.32 4.46 -9.91
N THR A 81 -5.38 3.38 -10.68
CA THR A 81 -5.87 3.39 -12.07
C THR A 81 -7.35 3.05 -12.19
N ILE A 82 -7.98 2.63 -11.09
CA ILE A 82 -9.40 2.27 -11.07
C ILE A 82 -10.23 3.54 -11.16
N ASP A 83 -11.06 3.62 -12.20
CA ASP A 83 -12.04 4.66 -12.41
C ASP A 83 -13.35 4.04 -12.92
N GLY A 84 -14.48 4.46 -12.35
CA GLY A 84 -15.81 3.93 -12.65
C GLY A 84 -16.38 2.97 -11.60
N PRO A 85 -15.80 1.78 -11.37
CA PRO A 85 -16.31 0.80 -10.42
C PRO A 85 -16.54 1.34 -9.00
N LEU A 86 -17.52 0.76 -8.30
CA LEU A 86 -17.82 0.97 -6.89
C LEU A 86 -17.02 0.00 -6.01
N ASN A 87 -16.73 -1.20 -6.52
CA ASN A 87 -15.88 -2.20 -5.87
C ASN A 87 -14.99 -2.92 -6.90
N TYR A 88 -13.83 -3.40 -6.46
CA TYR A 88 -12.86 -4.07 -7.32
C TYR A 88 -12.05 -5.13 -6.57
N GLY A 89 -11.96 -6.34 -7.12
CA GLY A 89 -11.06 -7.39 -6.63
C GLY A 89 -9.72 -7.35 -7.37
N ILE A 90 -8.60 -7.31 -6.64
CA ILE A 90 -7.26 -7.28 -7.22
C ILE A 90 -6.46 -8.45 -6.65
N ASN A 91 -6.23 -9.48 -7.46
CA ASN A 91 -5.41 -10.63 -7.06
C ASN A 91 -3.96 -10.42 -7.51
N VAL A 92 -3.00 -10.88 -6.72
CA VAL A 92 -1.61 -10.99 -7.14
C VAL A 92 -1.21 -12.45 -7.20
N ILE A 93 -0.93 -12.91 -8.40
CA ILE A 93 -0.58 -14.29 -8.69
C ILE A 93 0.93 -14.40 -8.89
N ARG A 94 1.57 -15.29 -8.15
CA ARG A 94 2.95 -15.70 -8.40
C ARG A 94 2.93 -16.84 -9.41
N ASN A 95 3.46 -16.58 -10.60
CA ASN A 95 3.68 -17.64 -11.59
C ASN A 95 4.92 -18.45 -11.20
N LYS A 96 4.73 -19.68 -10.70
CA LYS A 96 5.82 -20.63 -10.52
C LYS A 96 6.06 -21.36 -11.83
N ALA A 97 7.11 -20.96 -12.54
CA ALA A 97 7.51 -21.50 -13.84
C ALA A 97 7.69 -23.04 -13.85
N ASP A 98 7.94 -23.66 -12.70
CA ASP A 98 8.38 -25.06 -12.61
C ASP A 98 7.26 -26.07 -12.31
N ASN A 99 6.07 -25.62 -11.95
CA ASN A 99 5.03 -26.49 -11.39
C ASN A 99 3.61 -26.17 -11.86
N GLY A 100 3.40 -25.09 -12.64
CA GLY A 100 2.08 -24.71 -13.15
C GLY A 100 1.06 -24.38 -12.06
N ILE A 101 1.51 -24.19 -10.81
CA ILE A 101 0.67 -23.76 -9.70
C ILE A 101 0.74 -22.23 -9.64
N GLU A 102 -0.42 -21.61 -9.86
CA GLU A 102 -0.66 -20.20 -9.57
C GLU A 102 -0.85 -20.05 -8.06
N ASP A 103 0.13 -19.43 -7.39
CA ASP A 103 0.00 -19.10 -5.97
C ASP A 103 -0.62 -17.71 -5.83
N ASP A 104 -1.85 -17.64 -5.30
CA ASP A 104 -2.44 -16.38 -4.86
C ASP A 104 -1.69 -15.88 -3.62
N VAL A 105 -0.93 -14.79 -3.81
CA VAL A 105 -0.06 -14.21 -2.79
C VAL A 105 -0.82 -13.23 -1.94
N CYS A 106 -1.56 -12.32 -2.56
CA CYS A 106 -2.41 -11.36 -1.88
C CYS A 106 -3.63 -11.02 -2.72
N HIS A 107 -4.74 -10.81 -2.02
CA HIS A 107 -5.99 -10.29 -2.53
C HIS A 107 -6.29 -8.92 -1.92
N GLY A 108 -6.60 -7.96 -2.78
CA GLY A 108 -7.08 -6.62 -2.42
C GLY A 108 -8.55 -6.44 -2.78
N GLU A 109 -9.35 -6.05 -1.80
CA GLU A 109 -10.75 -5.64 -1.96
C GLU A 109 -10.82 -4.11 -1.97
N TRP A 110 -10.74 -3.49 -3.15
CA TRP A 110 -10.88 -2.04 -3.31
C TRP A 110 -12.36 -1.63 -3.33
N VAL A 111 -12.67 -0.53 -2.67
CA VAL A 111 -14.03 0.03 -2.60
C VAL A 111 -13.97 1.55 -2.66
N LYS A 112 -14.88 2.13 -3.44
CA LYS A 112 -14.88 3.55 -3.78
C LYS A 112 -15.19 4.45 -2.60
N ASP A 113 -16.19 4.07 -1.81
CA ASP A 113 -16.73 4.83 -0.69
C ASP A 113 -17.38 3.91 0.34
N GLU A 114 -17.80 4.49 1.47
CA GLU A 114 -18.43 3.77 2.58
C GLU A 114 -19.73 3.05 2.17
N GLN A 115 -20.53 3.68 1.30
CA GLN A 115 -21.77 3.07 0.84
C GLN A 115 -21.48 1.82 -0.01
N ALA A 116 -20.52 1.90 -0.91
CA ALA A 116 -20.07 0.76 -1.70
C ALA A 116 -19.49 -0.35 -0.82
N ALA A 117 -18.71 -0.01 0.21
CA ALA A 117 -18.21 -0.98 1.18
C ALA A 117 -19.35 -1.70 1.92
N GLN A 118 -20.41 -0.98 2.29
CA GLN A 118 -21.56 -1.57 2.97
C GLN A 118 -22.36 -2.50 2.05
N VAL A 119 -22.63 -2.06 0.81
CA VAL A 119 -23.45 -2.80 -0.16
C VAL A 119 -22.71 -4.01 -0.73
N HIS A 120 -21.43 -3.87 -1.10
CA HIS A 120 -20.69 -4.90 -1.82
C HIS A 120 -19.85 -5.80 -0.92
N MET A 121 -19.41 -5.30 0.25
CA MET A 121 -18.49 -6.01 1.14
C MET A 121 -19.10 -6.34 2.49
N GLY A 122 -20.35 -5.94 2.75
CA GLY A 122 -21.01 -6.11 4.04
C GLY A 122 -20.34 -5.31 5.17
N GLY A 123 -19.68 -4.20 4.85
CA GLY A 123 -19.00 -3.35 5.82
C GLY A 123 -17.68 -3.88 6.35
N ARG A 124 -17.12 -4.95 5.75
CA ARG A 124 -15.83 -5.53 6.18
C ARG A 124 -14.64 -4.62 5.91
N VAL A 125 -14.71 -3.78 4.88
CA VAL A 125 -13.72 -2.73 4.61
C VAL A 125 -14.23 -1.44 5.24
N THR A 126 -13.46 -0.91 6.19
CA THR A 126 -13.75 0.35 6.90
C THR A 126 -12.53 1.27 6.81
N SER A 127 -12.75 2.58 6.72
CA SER A 127 -11.67 3.57 6.61
C SER A 127 -12.18 4.99 6.88
N ASP A 128 -11.31 5.84 7.42
CA ASP A 128 -11.56 7.29 7.54
C ASP A 128 -11.38 8.03 6.21
N THR A 129 -10.69 7.40 5.25
CA THR A 129 -10.40 7.95 3.93
C THR A 129 -10.80 6.99 2.81
N TRP A 130 -11.42 7.52 1.76
CA TRP A 130 -11.90 6.76 0.61
C TRP A 130 -11.24 7.24 -0.69
N PRO A 131 -11.01 6.35 -1.67
CA PRO A 131 -11.31 4.91 -1.66
C PRO A 131 -10.41 4.14 -0.68
N ALA A 132 -10.87 2.94 -0.28
CA ALA A 132 -10.18 2.08 0.68
C ALA A 132 -9.94 0.68 0.10
N ILE A 133 -8.97 -0.04 0.66
CA ILE A 133 -8.63 -1.41 0.25
C ILE A 133 -8.53 -2.31 1.49
N GLY A 134 -9.36 -3.35 1.54
CA GLY A 134 -9.15 -4.49 2.43
C GLY A 134 -8.08 -5.40 1.85
N MET A 135 -7.08 -5.81 2.64
CA MET A 135 -5.92 -6.57 2.15
C MET A 135 -5.80 -7.90 2.88
N TYR A 136 -5.68 -8.99 2.12
CA TYR A 136 -5.51 -10.35 2.65
C TYR A 136 -4.37 -11.02 1.92
N CYS A 137 -3.31 -11.38 2.63
CA CYS A 137 -2.16 -12.04 2.04
C CYS A 137 -2.01 -13.45 2.61
N SER A 138 -1.80 -14.41 1.71
CA SER A 138 -1.32 -15.73 2.08
C SER A 138 0.08 -15.57 2.70
N GLY A 139 0.27 -16.07 3.94
CA GLY A 139 1.62 -16.18 4.49
C GLY A 139 2.50 -17.03 3.58
N PRO A 140 3.85 -16.85 3.59
CA PRO A 140 4.72 -17.68 2.78
C PRO A 140 4.47 -19.16 3.12
N LYS A 141 3.96 -19.93 2.16
CA LYS A 141 4.03 -21.40 2.25
C LYS A 141 5.51 -21.74 2.14
N GLY A 142 6.06 -22.26 3.24
CA GLY A 142 7.47 -22.61 3.39
C GLY A 142 7.99 -23.58 2.35
#